data_AF-A0A945DL84-F1
#
_entry.id   AF-A0A945DL84-F1
#
_cell.length_a   1.000
_cell.length_b   1.000
_cell.length_c   1.000
_cell.angle_alpha   90.00
_cell.angle_beta   90.00
_cell.angle_gamma   90.00
#
_symmetry.space_group_name_H-M   'P 1'
#
loop_
_entity.id
_entity.type
_entity.pdbx_description
1 polymer ?
#
loop_
_entity_poly.entity_id
_entity_poly.type
_entity_poly.pdbx_seq_one_letter_code
_entity_poly.pdbx_strand_id
1 'polypeptide(L)'
;MNDPSNFYTGLVADLYEPLAGGISDSSRFIKFVEQHGEPALEICCGTGLPLLDLLEAGLDVEGIDASQDMLEICEAKASKRNLRVTLHQAKMQDFKMQRRFRSVYIANGSITLLPSDDDLTKTLRAIIECLDPRGVVLFDLDVPKPDDLRRHIGKFKETQYEGCRIRVGMTQVDWHEKDSELIIKLRYERVSPGGLVESVDRDWFRKVWSVDRFCELLVDSGFHLAEVKHLESGIIQVCARVAT
;
A
#
# COMPACT_ATOMS: atom_id res chain seq x y z
N MET A 1 5.74 18.48 -10.21
CA MET A 1 5.81 17.02 -10.03
C MET A 1 4.41 16.47 -10.20
N ASN A 2 4.25 15.31 -10.85
CA ASN A 2 2.98 14.59 -10.83
C ASN A 2 2.68 14.14 -9.41
N ASP A 3 1.42 14.21 -9.00
CA ASP A 3 0.94 13.69 -7.73
C ASP A 3 1.28 12.18 -7.62
N PRO A 4 2.03 11.72 -6.60
CA PRO A 4 2.39 10.31 -6.45
C PRO A 4 1.19 9.36 -6.46
N SER A 5 0.00 9.82 -6.05
CA SER A 5 -1.23 9.02 -6.09
C SER A 5 -1.66 8.63 -7.50
N ASN A 6 -1.19 9.34 -8.54
CA ASN A 6 -1.54 9.05 -9.93
C ASN A 6 -0.77 7.84 -10.50
N PHE A 7 0.19 7.27 -9.76
CA PHE A 7 0.94 6.10 -10.20
C PHE A 7 0.00 4.94 -10.58
N TYR A 8 -0.98 4.65 -9.73
CA TYR A 8 -1.90 3.52 -9.84
C TYR A 8 -3.16 3.82 -10.67
N THR A 9 -3.00 4.49 -11.81
CA THR A 9 -4.11 4.86 -12.72
C THR A 9 -3.88 4.37 -14.15
N GLY A 10 -4.97 4.17 -14.89
CA GLY A 10 -5.02 3.67 -16.26
C GLY A 10 -4.33 2.33 -16.39
N LEU A 11 -3.47 2.21 -17.40
CA LEU A 11 -2.75 0.97 -17.72
C LEU A 11 -1.99 0.36 -16.53
N VAL A 12 -1.51 1.17 -15.58
CA VAL A 12 -0.83 0.62 -14.40
C VAL A 12 -1.81 -0.12 -13.48
N ALA A 13 -3.02 0.40 -13.26
CA ALA A 13 -4.03 -0.27 -12.46
C ALA A 13 -4.43 -1.62 -13.08
N ASP A 14 -4.73 -1.63 -14.39
CA ASP A 14 -5.07 -2.83 -15.16
C ASP A 14 -4.04 -3.95 -15.02
N LEU A 15 -2.76 -3.58 -15.10
CA LEU A 15 -1.65 -4.53 -15.17
C LEU A 15 -0.99 -4.80 -13.82
N TYR A 16 -1.34 -4.05 -12.77
CA TYR A 16 -0.66 -4.08 -11.48
C TYR A 16 -0.64 -5.49 -10.91
N GLU A 17 -1.80 -6.09 -10.66
CA GLU A 17 -1.86 -7.36 -9.95
C GLU A 17 -1.35 -8.56 -10.76
N PRO A 18 -1.66 -8.70 -12.06
CA PRO A 18 -1.05 -9.75 -12.89
C PRO A 18 0.49 -9.70 -12.91
N LEU A 19 1.08 -8.51 -12.75
CA LEU A 19 2.53 -8.30 -12.75
C LEU A 19 3.14 -8.23 -11.35
N ALA A 20 2.38 -7.87 -10.32
CA ALA A 20 2.76 -7.95 -8.92
C ALA A 20 2.79 -9.44 -8.55
N GLY A 21 3.99 -10.01 -8.44
CA GLY A 21 4.15 -11.45 -8.29
C GLY A 21 3.65 -11.99 -6.95
N GLY A 22 2.39 -12.42 -6.92
CA GLY A 22 1.90 -13.33 -5.89
C GLY A 22 1.42 -12.67 -4.60
N ILE A 23 0.46 -13.36 -4.01
CA ILE A 23 -0.39 -13.03 -2.86
C ILE A 23 0.45 -12.49 -1.68
N SER A 24 0.13 -11.27 -1.23
CA SER A 24 0.50 -10.81 0.12
C SER A 24 -0.08 -11.80 1.13
N ASP A 25 0.69 -12.22 2.13
CA ASP A 25 0.18 -13.11 3.17
C ASP A 25 -0.90 -12.41 4.01
N SER A 26 -2.14 -12.49 3.52
CA SER A 26 -3.33 -11.93 4.16
C SER A 26 -3.56 -12.52 5.55
N SER A 27 -3.03 -13.72 5.84
CA SER A 27 -3.22 -14.40 7.13
C SER A 27 -2.67 -13.58 8.30
N ARG A 28 -1.62 -12.78 8.05
CA ARG A 28 -1.03 -11.90 9.06
C ARG A 28 -1.97 -10.77 9.47
N PHE A 29 -2.68 -10.19 8.50
CA PHE A 29 -3.65 -9.12 8.75
C PHE A 29 -4.95 -9.66 9.33
N ILE A 30 -5.39 -10.85 8.90
CA ILE A 30 -6.49 -11.58 9.56
C ILE A 30 -6.18 -11.78 11.04
N LYS A 31 -5.04 -12.38 11.38
CA LYS A 31 -4.62 -12.61 12.79
C LYS A 31 -4.52 -11.31 13.57
N PHE A 32 -4.01 -10.25 12.96
CA PHE A 32 -3.92 -8.93 13.59
C PHE A 32 -5.31 -8.40 13.98
N VAL A 33 -6.28 -8.47 13.06
CA VAL A 33 -7.65 -8.02 13.32
C VAL A 33 -8.34 -8.94 14.34
N GLU A 34 -8.20 -10.26 14.24
CA GLU A 34 -8.74 -11.21 15.24
C GLU A 34 -8.19 -10.94 16.65
N GLN A 35 -6.91 -10.57 16.76
CA GLN A 35 -6.26 -10.30 18.04
C GLN A 35 -6.66 -8.95 18.65
N HIS A 36 -6.85 -7.91 17.83
CA HIS A 36 -7.05 -6.53 18.32
C HIS A 36 -8.49 -6.03 18.23
N GLY A 37 -9.32 -6.73 17.46
CA GLY A 37 -10.76 -6.59 17.36
C GLY A 37 -11.21 -5.80 16.14
N GLU A 38 -12.53 -5.69 16.03
CA GLU A 38 -13.27 -5.09 14.92
C GLU A 38 -14.07 -3.87 15.41
N PRO A 39 -14.43 -2.92 14.53
CA PRO A 39 -14.14 -2.90 13.10
C PRO A 39 -12.68 -2.61 12.78
N ALA A 40 -12.25 -3.00 11.59
CA ALA A 40 -10.94 -2.71 11.06
C ALA A 40 -10.96 -1.77 9.84
N LEU A 41 -9.85 -1.09 9.59
CA LEU A 41 -9.65 -0.19 8.45
C LEU A 41 -8.32 -0.51 7.77
N GLU A 42 -8.38 -0.84 6.48
CA GLU A 42 -7.19 -0.85 5.62
C GLU A 42 -7.02 0.50 4.93
N ILE A 43 -5.86 1.13 5.10
CA ILE A 43 -5.49 2.36 4.39
C ILE A 43 -4.52 1.99 3.25
N CYS A 44 -4.79 2.52 2.06
CA CYS A 44 -4.17 2.13 0.77
C CYS A 44 -4.53 0.70 0.34
N CYS A 45 -5.83 0.38 0.32
CA CYS A 45 -6.32 -0.98 0.08
C CYS A 45 -6.18 -1.47 -1.37
N GLY A 46 -5.86 -0.59 -2.32
CA GLY A 46 -5.62 -0.93 -3.72
C GLY A 46 -6.72 -1.79 -4.34
N THR A 47 -6.33 -2.88 -5.00
CA THR A 47 -7.23 -3.86 -5.63
C THR A 47 -7.94 -4.79 -4.64
N GLY A 48 -7.80 -4.54 -3.33
CA GLY A 48 -8.47 -5.28 -2.26
C GLY A 48 -7.67 -6.45 -1.69
N LEU A 49 -6.34 -6.41 -1.74
CA LEU A 49 -5.46 -7.42 -1.14
C LEU A 49 -4.58 -6.78 -0.06
N PRO A 50 -4.79 -7.10 1.24
CA PRO A 50 -5.57 -8.21 1.78
C PRO A 50 -7.06 -7.96 2.07
N LEU A 51 -7.61 -6.73 1.94
CA LEU A 51 -8.99 -6.37 2.32
C LEU A 51 -10.07 -7.44 2.07
N LEU A 52 -10.16 -7.94 0.84
CA LEU A 52 -11.20 -8.88 0.43
C LEU A 52 -11.03 -10.25 1.07
N ASP A 53 -9.80 -10.66 1.39
CA ASP A 53 -9.54 -11.91 2.09
C ASP A 53 -9.98 -11.81 3.57
N LEU A 54 -9.87 -10.63 4.19
CA LEU A 54 -10.40 -10.40 5.53
C LEU A 54 -11.94 -10.42 5.53
N LEU A 55 -12.57 -9.80 4.53
CA LEU A 55 -14.03 -9.86 4.36
C LEU A 55 -14.51 -11.30 4.12
N GLU A 56 -13.77 -12.08 3.33
CA GLU A 56 -14.06 -13.50 3.09
C GLU A 56 -13.90 -14.35 4.36
N ALA A 57 -12.98 -13.98 5.26
CA ALA A 57 -12.86 -14.56 6.59
C ALA A 57 -14.00 -14.13 7.56
N GLY A 58 -14.92 -13.27 7.11
CA GLY A 58 -16.07 -12.82 7.89
C GLY A 58 -15.80 -11.62 8.79
N LEU A 59 -14.69 -10.91 8.59
CA LEU A 59 -14.31 -9.77 9.43
C LEU A 59 -14.97 -8.45 8.98
N ASP A 60 -15.31 -7.56 9.91
CA ASP A 60 -15.82 -6.20 9.63
C ASP A 60 -14.66 -5.25 9.28
N VAL A 61 -14.38 -5.09 7.98
CA VAL A 61 -13.26 -4.28 7.47
C VAL A 61 -13.70 -3.30 6.37
N GLU A 62 -13.26 -2.05 6.48
CA GLU A 62 -13.43 -1.02 5.46
C GLU A 62 -12.09 -0.69 4.78
N GLY A 63 -12.13 -0.17 3.56
CA GLY A 63 -10.93 0.20 2.78
C GLY A 63 -10.89 1.68 2.38
N ILE A 64 -9.71 2.29 2.44
CA ILE A 64 -9.42 3.61 1.85
C ILE A 64 -8.36 3.47 0.76
N ASP A 65 -8.56 4.08 -0.39
CA ASP A 65 -7.50 4.28 -1.39
C ASP A 65 -7.68 5.61 -2.14
N ALA A 66 -6.58 6.15 -2.67
CA ALA A 66 -6.61 7.38 -3.45
C ALA A 66 -6.98 7.14 -4.92
N SER A 67 -6.68 5.95 -5.45
CA SER A 67 -6.91 5.61 -6.85
C SER A 67 -8.32 5.08 -7.07
N GLN A 68 -9.12 5.80 -7.85
CA GLN A 68 -10.45 5.36 -8.26
C GLN A 68 -10.38 4.05 -9.05
N ASP A 69 -9.43 3.92 -9.97
CA ASP A 69 -9.26 2.73 -10.81
C ASP A 69 -8.98 1.48 -9.94
N MET A 70 -8.20 1.63 -8.87
CA MET A 70 -7.94 0.54 -7.92
C MET A 70 -9.19 0.14 -7.14
N LEU A 71 -9.97 1.14 -6.68
CA LEU A 71 -11.23 0.90 -5.98
C LEU A 71 -12.26 0.20 -6.88
N GLU A 72 -12.35 0.56 -8.16
CA GLU A 72 -13.23 -0.10 -9.13
C GLU A 72 -12.84 -1.57 -9.35
N ILE A 73 -11.53 -1.85 -9.43
CA ILE A 73 -11.04 -3.23 -9.49
C ILE A 73 -11.38 -4.01 -8.20
N CYS A 74 -11.21 -3.38 -7.04
CA CYS A 74 -11.56 -3.96 -5.75
C CYS A 74 -13.06 -4.31 -5.67
N GLU A 75 -13.93 -3.37 -6.05
CA GLU A 75 -15.39 -3.57 -6.05
C GLU A 75 -15.83 -4.66 -7.04
N ALA A 76 -15.25 -4.70 -8.23
CA ALA A 76 -15.52 -5.73 -9.23
C ALA A 76 -15.13 -7.13 -8.71
N LYS A 77 -14.02 -7.23 -7.98
CA LYS A 77 -13.59 -8.48 -7.33
C LYS A 77 -14.49 -8.87 -6.16
N ALA A 78 -14.84 -7.92 -5.30
CA ALA A 78 -15.78 -8.15 -4.21
C ALA A 78 -17.11 -8.72 -4.76
N SER A 79 -17.63 -8.11 -5.82
CA SER A 79 -18.85 -8.57 -6.52
C SER A 79 -18.71 -10.00 -7.04
N LYS A 80 -17.59 -10.33 -7.69
CA LYS A 80 -17.31 -11.71 -8.16
C LYS A 80 -17.24 -12.73 -7.03
N ARG A 81 -16.82 -12.32 -5.83
CA ARG A 81 -16.75 -13.16 -4.62
C ARG A 81 -18.04 -13.12 -3.78
N ASN A 82 -19.07 -12.37 -4.20
CA ASN A 82 -20.29 -12.11 -3.43
C ASN A 82 -20.03 -11.46 -2.05
N LEU A 83 -18.98 -10.65 -1.94
CA LEU A 83 -18.63 -9.91 -0.74
C LEU A 83 -19.24 -8.52 -0.77
N ARG A 84 -19.64 -8.01 0.40
CA ARG A 84 -19.98 -6.59 0.58
C ARG A 84 -18.73 -5.88 1.07
N VAL A 85 -18.24 -4.94 0.27
CA VAL A 85 -17.08 -4.10 0.62
C VAL A 85 -17.54 -2.66 0.81
N THR A 86 -16.99 -1.98 1.83
CA THR A 86 -17.16 -0.53 2.01
C THR A 86 -15.83 0.13 1.67
N LEU A 87 -15.83 0.97 0.63
CA LEU A 87 -14.66 1.64 0.11
C LEU A 87 -14.82 3.16 0.19
N HIS A 88 -13.73 3.84 0.50
CA HIS A 88 -13.67 5.30 0.59
C HIS A 88 -12.55 5.81 -0.30
N GLN A 89 -12.88 6.67 -1.26
CA GLN A 89 -11.87 7.34 -2.08
C GLN A 89 -11.28 8.53 -1.32
N ALA A 90 -10.06 8.39 -0.84
CA ALA A 90 -9.36 9.45 -0.12
C ALA A 90 -7.84 9.22 -0.12
N LYS A 91 -7.09 10.31 0.08
CA LYS A 91 -5.64 10.22 0.31
C LYS A 91 -5.39 9.81 1.76
N MET A 92 -4.35 9.00 2.00
CA MET A 92 -4.05 8.52 3.36
C MET A 92 -3.67 9.63 4.35
N GLN A 93 -3.29 10.82 3.87
CA GLN A 93 -3.03 12.01 4.69
C GLN A 93 -4.23 12.95 4.82
N ASP A 94 -5.34 12.67 4.12
CA ASP A 94 -6.51 13.54 4.07
C ASP A 94 -7.78 12.70 3.92
N PHE A 95 -8.22 12.11 5.03
CA PHE A 95 -9.46 11.36 5.13
C PHE A 95 -10.15 11.62 6.48
N LYS A 96 -11.46 11.38 6.53
CA LYS A 96 -12.24 11.45 7.77
C LYS A 96 -13.27 10.35 7.82
N MET A 97 -13.28 9.61 8.92
CA MET A 97 -14.20 8.50 9.14
C MET A 97 -15.33 8.88 10.09
N GLN A 98 -16.52 8.31 9.85
CA GLN A 98 -17.71 8.53 10.71
C GLN A 98 -17.74 7.60 11.92
N ARG A 99 -16.95 6.52 11.90
CA ARG A 99 -16.84 5.53 12.98
C ARG A 99 -15.38 5.39 13.43
N ARG A 100 -15.19 4.79 14.61
CA ARG A 100 -13.87 4.43 15.13
C ARG A 100 -13.55 2.96 14.87
N PHE A 101 -12.26 2.65 14.77
CA PHE A 101 -11.72 1.33 14.43
C PHE A 101 -10.85 0.76 15.54
N ARG A 102 -11.03 -0.53 15.81
CA ARG A 102 -10.22 -1.30 16.76
C ARG A 102 -8.85 -1.64 16.18
N SER A 103 -8.79 -1.88 14.88
CA SER A 103 -7.60 -2.27 14.16
C SER A 103 -7.45 -1.41 12.91
N VAL A 104 -6.35 -0.68 12.76
CA VAL A 104 -6.03 0.07 11.54
C VAL A 104 -4.74 -0.50 10.98
N TYR A 105 -4.64 -0.68 9.66
CA TYR A 105 -3.39 -1.16 9.08
C TYR A 105 -3.11 -0.56 7.70
N ILE A 106 -1.81 -0.42 7.41
CA ILE A 106 -1.27 -0.07 6.09
C ILE A 106 -0.35 -1.22 5.67
N ALA A 107 -0.79 -1.99 4.69
CA ALA A 107 -0.12 -3.20 4.23
C ALA A 107 0.98 -2.91 3.20
N ASN A 108 1.88 -3.87 3.00
CA ASN A 108 2.75 -3.99 1.82
C ASN A 108 3.63 -2.77 1.52
N GLY A 109 4.08 -2.04 2.55
CA GLY A 109 4.98 -0.89 2.36
C GLY A 109 4.29 0.38 1.86
N SER A 110 2.96 0.39 1.70
CA SER A 110 2.21 1.52 1.13
C SER A 110 2.42 2.84 1.87
N ILE A 111 2.79 2.81 3.14
CA ILE A 111 3.11 4.02 3.92
C ILE A 111 4.26 4.84 3.28
N THR A 112 5.17 4.18 2.58
CA THR A 112 6.31 4.82 1.91
C THR A 112 5.94 5.57 0.63
N LEU A 113 4.68 5.51 0.20
CA LEU A 113 4.17 6.29 -0.95
C LEU A 113 3.93 7.77 -0.59
N LEU A 114 3.94 8.11 0.71
CA LEU A 114 3.88 9.50 1.15
C LEU A 114 5.14 10.27 0.76
N PRO A 115 5.02 11.53 0.30
CA PRO A 115 6.18 12.27 -0.18
C PRO A 115 7.02 12.90 0.93
N SER A 116 6.50 13.04 2.16
CA SER A 116 7.19 13.79 3.21
C SER A 116 6.85 13.30 4.63
N ASP A 117 7.68 13.74 5.58
CA ASP A 117 7.41 13.56 7.01
C ASP A 117 6.14 14.30 7.45
N ASP A 118 5.82 15.46 6.84
CA ASP A 118 4.59 16.22 7.13
C ASP A 118 3.34 15.46 6.67
N ASP A 119 3.40 14.80 5.52
CA ASP A 119 2.32 13.91 5.06
C ASP A 119 2.17 12.69 5.98
N LEU A 120 3.27 12.13 6.49
CA LEU A 120 3.21 11.09 7.52
C LEU A 120 2.55 11.61 8.80
N THR A 121 2.92 12.79 9.30
CA THR A 121 2.28 13.39 10.48
C THR A 121 0.77 13.61 10.26
N LYS A 122 0.34 14.05 9.07
CA LYS A 122 -1.08 14.19 8.72
C LYS A 122 -1.80 12.83 8.70
N THR A 123 -1.20 11.81 8.09
CA THR A 123 -1.73 10.43 8.11
C THR A 123 -1.87 9.91 9.54
N LEU A 124 -0.84 10.08 10.37
CA LEU A 124 -0.86 9.66 11.76
C LEU A 124 -1.96 10.36 12.56
N ARG A 125 -2.18 11.67 12.32
CA ARG A 125 -3.30 12.41 12.92
C ARG A 125 -4.67 11.86 12.48
N ALA A 126 -4.86 11.62 11.19
CA ALA A 126 -6.11 11.07 10.68
C ALA A 126 -6.39 9.68 11.28
N ILE A 127 -5.35 8.85 11.45
CA ILE A 127 -5.45 7.55 12.14
C ILE A 127 -5.88 7.75 13.60
N ILE A 128 -5.28 8.68 14.35
CA ILE A 128 -5.68 8.97 15.76
C ILE A 128 -7.16 9.36 15.84
N GLU A 129 -7.65 10.17 14.90
CA GLU A 129 -9.04 10.62 14.89
C GLU A 129 -10.04 9.47 14.72
N CYS A 130 -9.70 8.46 13.91
CA CYS A 130 -10.54 7.29 13.68
C CYS A 130 -10.18 6.06 14.52
N LEU A 131 -9.13 6.07 15.34
CA LEU A 131 -8.79 4.92 16.18
C LEU A 131 -9.68 4.88 17.44
N ASP A 132 -10.12 3.69 17.83
CA ASP A 132 -10.69 3.46 19.15
C ASP A 132 -9.64 3.77 20.24
N PRO A 133 -10.00 4.30 21.42
CA PRO A 133 -9.04 4.58 22.49
C PRO A 133 -8.18 3.38 22.93
N ARG A 134 -8.68 2.15 22.71
CA ARG A 134 -7.96 0.90 22.99
C ARG A 134 -7.53 0.18 21.70
N GLY A 135 -7.64 0.84 20.55
CA GLY A 135 -7.29 0.32 19.23
C GLY A 135 -5.79 0.26 19.00
N VAL A 136 -5.42 -0.36 17.89
CA VAL A 136 -4.04 -0.61 17.48
C VAL A 136 -3.88 -0.28 16.01
N VAL A 137 -2.73 0.30 15.66
CA VAL A 137 -2.32 0.48 14.28
C VAL A 137 -1.13 -0.41 13.94
N LEU A 138 -1.14 -0.99 12.74
CA LEU A 138 -0.05 -1.80 12.19
C LEU A 138 0.43 -1.21 10.86
N PHE A 139 1.74 -1.00 10.73
CA PHE A 139 2.37 -0.59 9.49
C PHE A 139 3.30 -1.69 8.99
N ASP A 140 3.21 -1.99 7.70
CA ASP A 140 4.32 -2.58 6.98
C ASP A 140 5.23 -1.46 6.48
N LEU A 141 6.42 -1.37 7.06
CA LEU A 141 7.48 -0.49 6.59
C LEU A 141 8.43 -1.29 5.70
N ASP A 142 8.67 -0.79 4.50
CA ASP A 142 9.67 -1.34 3.59
C ASP A 142 10.84 -0.37 3.44
N VAL A 143 12.07 -0.88 3.60
CA VAL A 143 13.31 -0.08 3.61
C VAL A 143 14.22 -0.63 2.50
N PRO A 144 13.92 -0.30 1.22
CA PRO A 144 14.66 -0.84 0.10
C PRO A 144 16.09 -0.31 0.07
N LYS A 145 17.00 -1.12 -0.46
CA LYS A 145 18.38 -0.71 -0.76
C LYS A 145 18.47 -0.28 -2.22
N PRO A 146 18.75 1.01 -2.54
CA PRO A 146 18.80 1.48 -3.92
C PRO A 146 19.77 0.69 -4.81
N ASP A 147 20.91 0.25 -4.27
CA ASP A 147 21.89 -0.53 -5.03
C ASP A 147 21.42 -1.94 -5.40
N ASP A 148 20.61 -2.59 -4.56
CA ASP A 148 20.02 -3.88 -4.89
C ASP A 148 18.95 -3.72 -5.98
N LEU A 149 18.20 -2.61 -5.96
CA LEU A 149 17.27 -2.26 -7.02
C LEU A 149 18.01 -2.03 -8.34
N ARG A 150 19.09 -1.22 -8.36
CA ARG A 150 19.85 -0.92 -9.59
C ARG A 150 20.27 -2.15 -10.40
N ARG A 151 20.49 -3.31 -9.74
CA ARG A 151 20.80 -4.60 -10.39
C ARG A 151 19.65 -5.18 -11.24
N HIS A 152 18.47 -4.61 -11.15
CA HIS A 152 17.27 -5.01 -11.88
C HIS A 152 16.90 -4.04 -13.01
N ILE A 153 17.65 -2.94 -13.20
CA ILE A 153 17.42 -2.02 -14.32
C ILE A 153 17.57 -2.78 -15.64
N GLY A 154 16.62 -2.56 -16.55
CA GLY A 154 16.55 -3.23 -17.85
C GLY A 154 15.95 -4.64 -17.81
N LYS A 155 15.64 -5.19 -16.62
CA LYS A 155 14.92 -6.47 -16.50
C LYS A 155 13.42 -6.22 -16.53
N PHE A 156 12.73 -6.99 -17.37
CA PHE A 156 11.27 -6.96 -17.49
C PHE A 156 10.70 -8.28 -16.98
N LYS A 157 9.69 -8.19 -16.11
CA LYS A 157 8.79 -9.29 -15.82
C LYS A 157 7.70 -9.29 -16.87
N GLU A 158 7.39 -10.47 -17.41
CA GLU A 158 6.39 -10.66 -18.46
C GLU A 158 5.47 -11.83 -18.14
N THR A 159 4.20 -11.71 -18.52
CA THR A 159 3.21 -12.79 -18.45
C THR A 159 2.13 -12.62 -19.53
N GLN A 160 1.25 -13.61 -19.65
CA GLN A 160 0.04 -13.53 -20.45
C GLN A 160 -1.16 -13.18 -19.57
N TYR A 161 -1.98 -12.22 -19.99
CA TYR A 161 -3.19 -11.81 -19.28
C TYR A 161 -4.25 -11.38 -20.29
N GLU A 162 -5.45 -11.95 -20.20
CA GLU A 162 -6.58 -11.68 -21.12
C GLU A 162 -6.21 -11.76 -22.61
N GLY A 163 -5.38 -12.75 -22.98
CA GLY A 163 -4.91 -12.95 -24.34
C GLY A 163 -3.87 -11.92 -24.83
N CYS A 164 -3.44 -10.99 -23.97
CA CYS A 164 -2.37 -10.04 -24.25
C CYS A 164 -1.06 -10.48 -23.58
N ARG A 165 0.07 -10.15 -24.21
CA ARG A 165 1.38 -10.20 -23.55
C ARG A 165 1.57 -8.90 -22.78
N ILE A 166 1.74 -9.00 -21.47
CA ILE A 166 1.91 -7.84 -20.59
C ILE A 166 3.27 -7.89 -19.90
N ARG A 167 3.89 -6.73 -19.68
CA ARG A 167 5.17 -6.67 -18.98
C ARG A 167 5.37 -5.38 -18.22
N VAL A 168 6.15 -5.48 -17.15
CA VAL A 168 6.67 -4.34 -16.40
C VAL A 168 8.18 -4.47 -16.27
N GLY A 169 8.90 -3.37 -16.47
CA GLY A 169 10.34 -3.34 -16.26
C GLY A 169 10.79 -2.03 -15.67
N MET A 170 11.88 -2.11 -14.91
CA MET A 170 12.50 -0.94 -14.33
C MET A 170 13.49 -0.34 -15.31
N THR A 171 13.28 0.92 -15.68
CA THR A 171 14.10 1.63 -16.67
C THR A 171 15.13 2.53 -16.00
N GLN A 172 14.85 3.03 -14.79
CA GLN A 172 15.73 3.92 -14.04
C GLN A 172 15.46 3.81 -12.54
N VAL A 173 16.50 4.07 -11.73
CA VAL A 173 16.42 4.22 -10.27
C VAL A 173 17.20 5.46 -9.88
N ASP A 174 16.48 6.45 -9.35
CA ASP A 174 17.04 7.69 -8.82
C ASP A 174 16.95 7.66 -7.29
N TRP A 175 18.07 7.93 -6.62
CA TRP A 175 18.17 8.00 -5.17
C TRP A 175 18.67 9.38 -4.76
N HIS A 176 17.86 10.08 -3.98
CA HIS A 176 18.17 11.40 -3.44
C HIS A 176 18.49 11.25 -1.95
N GLU A 177 19.77 10.99 -1.65
CA GLU A 177 20.24 10.67 -0.30
C GLU A 177 19.89 11.72 0.75
N LYS A 178 19.97 13.00 0.39
CA LYS A 178 19.68 14.12 1.30
C LYS A 178 18.24 14.09 1.82
N ASP A 179 17.32 13.69 0.96
CA ASP A 179 15.89 13.71 1.23
C ASP A 179 15.36 12.30 1.53
N SER A 180 16.21 11.27 1.45
CA SER A 180 15.83 9.86 1.53
C SER A 180 14.70 9.48 0.57
N GLU A 181 14.76 10.00 -0.66
CA GLU A 181 13.74 9.77 -1.69
C GLU A 181 14.26 8.83 -2.77
N LEU A 182 13.42 7.84 -3.09
CA LEU A 182 13.66 6.85 -4.10
C LEU A 182 12.61 6.99 -5.20
N ILE A 183 13.05 7.21 -6.44
CA ILE A 183 12.18 7.26 -7.61
C ILE A 183 12.56 6.12 -8.54
N ILE A 184 11.62 5.20 -8.75
CA ILE A 184 11.80 4.06 -9.66
C ILE A 184 10.97 4.32 -10.91
N LYS A 185 11.61 4.43 -12.07
CA LYS A 185 10.87 4.55 -13.33
C LYS A 185 10.51 3.17 -13.84
N LEU A 186 9.21 2.93 -13.96
CA LEU A 186 8.64 1.68 -14.42
C LEU A 186 7.97 1.88 -15.76
N ARG A 187 8.26 0.99 -16.70
CA ARG A 187 7.56 0.88 -17.98
C ARG A 187 6.59 -0.26 -17.93
N TYR A 188 5.31 0.04 -18.10
CA TYR A 188 4.25 -0.95 -18.28
C TYR A 188 3.89 -1.02 -19.77
N GLU A 189 3.75 -2.24 -20.28
CA GLU A 189 3.41 -2.51 -21.68
C GLU A 189 2.36 -3.61 -21.77
N ARG A 190 1.35 -3.41 -22.63
CA ARG A 190 0.36 -4.40 -23.04
C ARG A 190 0.43 -4.55 -24.55
N VAL A 191 0.66 -5.77 -25.03
CA VAL A 191 0.75 -6.10 -26.44
C VAL A 191 -0.38 -7.04 -26.81
N SER A 192 -1.28 -6.58 -27.68
CA SER A 192 -2.42 -7.37 -28.15
C SER A 192 -1.97 -8.48 -29.11
N PRO A 193 -2.82 -9.50 -29.36
CA PRO A 193 -2.54 -10.53 -30.37
C PRO A 193 -2.23 -9.98 -31.77
N GLY A 194 -2.81 -8.82 -32.11
CA GLY A 194 -2.57 -8.13 -33.39
C GLY A 194 -1.29 -7.29 -33.43
N GLY A 195 -0.50 -7.28 -32.35
CA GLY A 195 0.76 -6.54 -32.25
C GLY A 195 0.63 -5.07 -31.87
N LEU A 196 -0.57 -4.58 -31.53
CA LEU A 196 -0.74 -3.22 -31.01
C LEU A 196 -0.10 -3.14 -29.63
N VAL A 197 0.77 -2.15 -29.43
CA VAL A 197 1.45 -1.91 -28.16
C VAL A 197 0.83 -0.68 -27.49
N GLU A 198 0.31 -0.87 -26.29
CA GLU A 198 0.01 0.19 -25.35
C GLU A 198 1.15 0.25 -24.32
N SER A 199 1.68 1.43 -24.04
CA SER A 199 2.80 1.59 -23.13
C SER A 199 2.66 2.85 -22.29
N VAL A 200 3.10 2.76 -21.03
CA VAL A 200 3.17 3.90 -20.14
C VAL A 200 4.42 3.83 -19.27
N ASP A 201 5.12 4.96 -19.16
CA ASP A 201 6.18 5.15 -18.17
C ASP A 201 5.59 5.86 -16.94
N ARG A 202 5.96 5.39 -15.75
CA ARG A 202 5.56 5.96 -14.46
C ARG A 202 6.75 6.08 -13.52
N ASP A 203 6.79 7.20 -12.82
CA ASP A 203 7.69 7.41 -11.70
C ASP A 203 7.01 6.87 -10.44
N TRP A 204 7.54 5.78 -9.91
CA TRP A 204 7.11 5.21 -8.64
C TRP A 204 7.95 5.83 -7.52
N PHE A 205 7.37 6.83 -6.87
CA PHE A 205 8.00 7.56 -5.77
C PHE A 205 7.88 6.77 -4.47
N ARG A 206 8.95 6.77 -3.68
CA ARG A 206 8.97 6.25 -2.31
C ARG A 206 9.84 7.10 -1.37
N LYS A 207 9.30 7.45 -0.21
CA LYS A 207 10.07 7.96 0.93
C LYS A 207 10.65 6.77 1.71
N VAL A 208 11.95 6.75 1.89
CA VAL A 208 12.65 5.67 2.58
C VAL A 208 13.04 6.13 3.98
N TRP A 209 12.21 5.82 4.98
CA TRP A 209 12.57 6.04 6.37
C TRP A 209 13.45 4.91 6.89
N SER A 210 14.45 5.24 7.72
CA SER A 210 15.01 4.24 8.63
C SER A 210 13.94 3.82 9.63
N VAL A 211 14.07 2.60 10.17
CA VAL A 211 13.15 2.09 11.20
C VAL A 211 13.12 3.05 12.40
N ASP A 212 14.28 3.51 12.86
CA ASP A 212 14.39 4.45 13.98
C ASP A 212 13.67 5.76 13.70
N ARG A 213 13.89 6.37 12.52
CA ARG A 213 13.23 7.63 12.16
C ARG A 213 11.71 7.49 12.05
N PHE A 214 11.24 6.38 11.48
CA PHE A 214 9.81 6.10 11.40
C PHE A 214 9.20 5.96 12.81
N CYS A 215 9.84 5.19 13.68
CA CYS A 215 9.44 5.02 15.07
C CYS A 215 9.44 6.34 15.87
N GLU A 216 10.46 7.19 15.70
CA GLU A 216 10.50 8.54 16.28
C GLU A 216 9.29 9.39 15.85
N LEU A 217 8.99 9.43 14.54
CA LEU A 217 7.85 10.18 14.01
C LEU A 217 6.50 9.68 14.56
N LEU A 218 6.37 8.37 14.78
CA LEU A 218 5.19 7.81 15.45
C LEU A 218 5.06 8.33 16.89
N VAL A 219 6.16 8.28 17.65
CA VAL A 219 6.17 8.73 19.05
C VAL A 219 5.88 10.23 19.16
N ASP A 220 6.54 11.04 18.32
CA ASP A 220 6.32 12.49 18.27
C ASP A 220 4.88 12.85 17.87
N SER A 221 4.21 11.97 17.12
CA SER A 221 2.81 12.15 16.72
C SER A 221 1.80 11.65 17.76
N GLY A 222 2.25 11.20 18.93
CA GLY A 222 1.38 10.78 20.03
C GLY A 222 1.06 9.28 20.05
N PHE A 223 1.95 8.44 19.52
CA PHE A 223 1.84 6.98 19.66
C PHE A 223 2.84 6.42 20.69
N HIS A 224 2.48 5.31 21.32
CA HIS A 224 3.42 4.38 21.95
C HIS A 224 3.64 3.18 21.05
N LEU A 225 4.90 2.81 20.85
CA LEU A 225 5.28 1.60 20.12
C LEU A 225 4.94 0.37 20.97
N ALA A 226 4.21 -0.57 20.37
CA ALA A 226 3.85 -1.85 21.00
C ALA A 226 4.80 -2.97 20.58
N GLU A 227 5.17 -3.03 19.30
CA GLU A 227 6.09 -4.04 18.76
C GLU A 227 6.76 -3.53 17.48
N VAL A 228 8.02 -3.89 17.28
CA VAL A 228 8.74 -3.75 16.01
C VAL A 228 9.33 -5.11 15.63
N LYS A 229 8.92 -5.65 14.49
CA LYS A 229 9.28 -7.01 14.07
C LYS A 229 9.79 -7.04 12.63
N HIS A 230 10.96 -7.64 12.42
CA HIS A 230 11.53 -7.87 11.09
C HIS A 230 11.03 -9.20 10.54
N LEU A 231 10.41 -9.17 9.35
CA LEU A 231 9.95 -10.37 8.65
C LEU A 231 11.02 -10.90 7.70
N GLU A 232 10.95 -12.20 7.40
CA GLU A 232 11.86 -12.85 6.43
C GLU A 232 11.76 -12.25 5.03
N SER A 233 10.61 -11.64 4.68
CA SER A 233 10.40 -10.92 3.42
C SER A 233 11.21 -9.62 3.31
N GLY A 234 11.81 -9.15 4.41
CA GLY A 234 12.46 -7.84 4.49
C GLY A 234 11.55 -6.70 4.97
N ILE A 235 10.23 -6.94 5.04
CA ILE A 235 9.27 -5.99 5.62
C ILE A 235 9.47 -5.88 7.14
N ILE A 236 9.38 -4.67 7.67
CA ILE A 236 9.37 -4.38 9.10
C ILE A 236 7.94 -4.05 9.52
N GLN A 237 7.37 -4.88 10.39
CA GLN A 237 6.10 -4.59 11.03
C GLN A 237 6.31 -3.64 12.21
N VAL A 238 5.60 -2.52 12.22
CA VAL A 238 5.57 -1.58 13.33
C VAL A 238 4.15 -1.50 13.87
N CYS A 239 3.95 -1.95 15.10
CA CYS A 239 2.68 -1.95 15.80
C CYS A 239 2.69 -0.86 16.87
N ALA A 240 1.64 -0.03 16.93
CA ALA A 240 1.56 1.10 17.83
C ALA A 240 0.15 1.37 18.35
N ARG A 241 0.06 2.12 19.45
CA ARG A 241 -1.17 2.54 20.13
C ARG A 241 -1.13 4.04 20.38
N VAL A 242 -2.28 4.69 20.50
CA VAL A 242 -2.33 6.10 20.91
C VAL A 242 -1.82 6.24 22.34
N ALA A 243 -0.98 7.23 22.57
CA ALA A 243 -0.51 7.60 23.91
C ALA A 243 -1.64 8.23 24.71
N THR A 244 -1.85 7.72 25.93
CA THR A 244 -2.88 8.20 26.88
C THR A 244 -2.32 9.23 27.82
#